data_AF-A0A1H6QXE2-F1
#
_entry.id   AF-A0A1H6QXE2-F1
#
_cell.length_a   1.000
_cell.length_b   1.000
_cell.length_c   1.000
_cell.angle_alpha   90.00
_cell.angle_beta   90.00
_cell.angle_gamma   90.00
#
_symmetry.space_group_name_H-M   'P 1'
#
loop_
_entity.id
_entity.type
_entity.pdbx_description
1 polymer ?
#
loop_
_entity_poly.entity_id
_entity_poly.type
_entity_poly.pdbx_seq_one_letter_code
_entity_poly.pdbx_strand_id
1 'polypeptide(L)' 'MLESRAVTLLATFVDELAYTVAPLDFTALLYLRDRGYVDVSIQGGSVVAKRTAQGNRFVSDRTSVRAARRNS' A
#
# COMPACT_ATOMS: atom_id res chain seq x y z
N MET A 1 -8.52 12.13 4.69
CA MET A 1 -7.17 12.53 5.11
C MET A 1 -6.12 11.74 4.32
N LEU A 2 -4.89 12.24 4.18
CA LEU A 2 -3.81 11.60 3.40
C LEU A 2 -3.57 10.13 3.83
N GLU A 3 -3.50 9.88 5.13
CA GLU A 3 -3.27 8.54 5.68
C GLU A 3 -4.35 7.53 5.25
N SER A 4 -5.62 7.92 5.27
CA SER A 4 -6.72 7.05 4.81
C SER A 4 -6.59 6.70 3.33
N ARG A 5 -6.17 7.64 2.48
CA ARG A 5 -5.92 7.38 1.05
C ARG A 5 -4.73 6.45 0.85
N ALA A 6 -3.65 6.67 1.59
CA ALA A 6 -2.47 5.79 1.54
C ALA A 6 -2.79 4.36 1.95
N VAL A 7 -3.65 4.17 2.95
CA VAL A 7 -4.08 2.83 3.38
C VAL A 7 -4.94 2.16 2.32
N THR A 8 -5.85 2.89 1.67
CA THR A 8 -6.63 2.36 0.56
C THR A 8 -5.74 1.96 -0.61
N LEU A 9 -4.78 2.81 -0.99
CA LEU A 9 -3.81 2.51 -2.04
C LEU A 9 -2.95 1.28 -1.70
N LEU A 10 -2.47 1.18 -0.46
CA LEU A 10 -1.67 0.02 -0.03
C LEU A 10 -2.44 -1.30 -0.16
N ALA A 11 -3.76 -1.27 0.07
CA ALA A 11 -4.62 -2.44 -0.04
C ALA A 11 -4.90 -2.88 -1.49
N THR A 12 -4.69 -2.03 -2.50
CA THR A 12 -4.88 -2.41 -3.92
C THR A 12 -3.69 -3.16 -4.50
N PHE A 13 -2.51 -3.04 -3.88
CA PHE A 13 -1.35 -3.82 -4.29
C PHE A 13 -1.61 -5.27 -3.89
N VAL A 14 -1.53 -6.22 -4.81
CA VAL A 14 -1.50 -7.65 -4.50
C VAL A 14 -0.07 -8.06 -4.19
N ASP A 15 0.05 -9.05 -3.30
CA ASP A 15 1.33 -9.58 -2.87
C ASP A 15 2.18 -10.02 -4.06
N GLU A 16 3.47 -9.68 -3.96
CA GLU A 16 4.52 -10.06 -4.91
C GLU A 16 4.44 -9.44 -6.32
N LEU A 17 3.31 -8.83 -6.67
CA LEU A 17 3.08 -8.18 -7.95
C LEU A 17 3.41 -6.68 -7.91
N ALA A 18 3.89 -6.19 -9.04
CA ALA A 18 4.27 -4.80 -9.24
C ALA A 18 3.09 -4.05 -9.90
N TYR A 19 2.67 -2.94 -9.30
CA TYR A 19 1.48 -2.18 -9.73
C TYR A 19 1.83 -0.82 -10.29
N THR A 20 1.31 -0.50 -11.47
CA THR A 20 1.36 0.87 -12.00
C THR A 20 0.54 1.81 -11.14
N VAL A 21 1.15 2.87 -10.66
CA VAL A 21 0.52 3.85 -9.76
C VAL A 21 0.04 5.06 -10.56
N ALA A 22 -1.20 5.47 -10.32
CA ALA A 22 -1.75 6.68 -10.95
C ALA A 22 -1.06 7.94 -10.39
N PRO A 23 -0.85 9.00 -11.20
CA PRO A 23 -0.19 10.22 -10.74
C PRO A 23 -0.84 10.87 -9.50
N LEU A 24 -2.17 10.79 -9.39
CA LEU A 24 -2.92 11.36 -8.26
C LEU A 24 -2.60 10.66 -6.93
N ASP A 25 -2.09 9.44 -6.97
CA ASP A 25 -1.75 8.63 -5.81
C ASP A 25 -0.29 8.80 -5.38
N PHE A 26 0.50 9.64 -6.06
CA PHE A 26 1.94 9.78 -5.78
C PHE A 26 2.25 10.27 -4.36
N THR A 27 1.48 11.22 -3.83
CA THR A 27 1.68 11.68 -2.43
C THR A 27 1.42 10.56 -1.43
N ALA A 28 0.39 9.74 -1.68
CA ALA A 28 0.08 8.57 -0.86
C ALA A 28 1.17 7.49 -1.01
N LEU A 29 1.69 7.28 -2.21
CA LEU A 29 2.77 6.35 -2.48
C LEU A 29 4.07 6.74 -1.76
N LEU A 30 4.46 8.02 -1.82
CA LEU A 30 5.64 8.52 -1.12
C LEU A 30 5.52 8.33 0.39
N TYR A 31 4.35 8.64 0.96
CA TYR A 31 4.08 8.36 2.37
C TYR A 31 4.28 6.88 2.73
N LEU A 32 3.78 5.95 1.90
CA LEU A 32 3.96 4.51 2.15
C LEU A 32 5.43 4.07 2.03
N ARG A 33 6.15 4.64 1.06
CA ARG A 33 7.58 4.36 0.84
C ARG A 33 8.41 4.81 2.04
N ASP A 34 8.19 6.01 2.54
CA ASP A 34 8.92 6.56 3.68
C ASP A 34 8.68 5.77 4.97
N ARG A 35 7.57 5.04 5.04
CA ARG A 35 7.22 4.13 6.14
C ARG A 35 7.78 2.72 5.98
N GLY A 36 8.44 2.43 4.85
CA GLY A 36 8.99 1.11 4.53
C GLY A 36 7.95 0.08 4.09
N TYR A 37 6.72 0.49 3.75
CA TYR A 37 5.63 -0.44 3.41
C TYR A 37 5.63 -0.85 1.94
N VAL A 38 6.24 -0.06 1.07
CA VAL A 38 6.31 -0.33 -0.37
C VAL A 38 7.68 0.01 -0.93
N ASP A 39 8.14 -0.81 -1.86
CA ASP A 39 9.26 -0.51 -2.75
C ASP A 39 8.73 0.13 -4.03
N VAL A 40 9.43 1.14 -4.54
CA VAL A 40 9.02 1.91 -5.73
C VAL A 40 10.14 1.85 -6.77
N SER A 41 9.76 1.59 -8.02
CA SER A 41 10.65 1.57 -9.17
C SER A 41 9.98 2.25 -10.38
N ILE A 42 10.75 2.55 -11.43
CA ILE A 42 10.22 3.02 -12.71
C ILE A 42 10.43 1.91 -13.73
N GLN A 43 9.36 1.50 -14.41
CA GLN A 43 9.39 0.47 -15.45
C GLN A 43 8.60 0.96 -16.66
N GLY A 44 9.23 1.00 -17.84
CA GLY A 44 8.57 1.45 -19.08
C GLY A 44 7.97 2.85 -18.98
N GLY A 45 8.62 3.77 -18.27
CA GLY A 45 8.10 5.14 -18.03
C GLY A 45 6.97 5.25 -17.02
N SER A 46 6.56 4.14 -16.41
CA SER A 46 5.52 4.10 -15.38
C SER A 46 6.13 3.92 -13.99
N VAL A 47 5.53 4.58 -12.98
CA VAL A 47 5.88 4.34 -11.58
C VAL A 47 5.20 3.05 -11.14
N VAL A 48 6.00 2.11 -10.67
CA VAL A 48 5.55 0.79 -10.25
C VAL A 48 5.91 0.57 -8.79
N ALA A 49 4.96 0.07 -8.01
CA ALA A 49 5.12 -0.19 -6.59
C ALA A 49 4.81 -1.63 -6.22
N LYS A 50 5.55 -2.16 -5.25
CA LYS A 50 5.38 -3.52 -4.70
C LYS A 50 5.36 -3.46 -3.18
N ARG A 51 4.48 -4.24 -2.53
CA ARG A 51 4.47 -4.31 -1.06
C ARG A 51 5.73 -5.00 -0.53
N THR A 52 6.27 -4.45 0.56
CA THR A 52 7.34 -5.09 1.34
C THR A 52 6.75 -6.09 2.34
N ALA A 53 7.61 -6.91 2.94
CA ALA A 53 7.20 -7.78 4.06
C ALA A 53 6.57 -6.99 5.23
N GLN A 54 7.04 -5.76 5.48
CA GLN A 54 6.47 -4.90 6.51
C GLN A 54 5.09 -4.37 6.11
N GLY A 55 4.92 -3.96 4.85
CA GLY A 55 3.61 -3.55 4.31
C GLY A 55 2.57 -4.67 4.39
N ASN A 56 2.98 -5.91 4.12
CA ASN A 56 2.12 -7.08 4.20
C ASN A 56 1.60 -7.36 5.61
N ARG A 57 2.49 -7.24 6.61
CA ARG A 57 2.10 -7.36 8.03
C ARG A 57 1.12 -6.26 8.42
N PHE A 58 1.41 -5.01 8.04
CA PHE A 58 0.53 -3.88 8.34
C PHE A 58 -0.89 -4.04 7.77
N VAL A 59 -1.01 -4.50 6.53
CA VAL A 59 -2.32 -4.80 5.92
C VAL A 59 -3.01 -5.93 6.67
N SER A 60 -2.29 -7.03 6.94
CA SER A 60 -2.84 -8.20 7.65
C SER A 60 -3.39 -7.84 9.03
N ASP A 61 -2.63 -7.05 9.82
CA ASP A 61 -3.03 -6.58 11.15
C ASP A 61 -4.29 -5.71 11.11
N ARG A 62 -4.42 -4.83 10.11
CA ARG A 62 -5.64 -4.01 9.97
C ARG A 62 -6.83 -4.82 9.51
N THR A 63 -6.62 -5.84 8.70
CA THR A 63 -7.71 -6.69 8.20
C THR A 63 -8.23 -7.60 9.32
N SER A 64 -7.34 -8.13 10.16
CA SER A 64 -7.70 -8.95 11.32
C SER A 64 -8.43 -8.15 12.41
N VAL A 65 -7.98 -6.92 12.71
CA VAL A 65 -8.69 -6.01 13.63
C VAL A 65 -10.08 -5.65 13.11
N ARG A 66 -10.22 -5.43 11.80
CA ARG A 66 -11.51 -5.09 11.18
C ARG A 66 -12.47 -6.28 11.18
N ALA A 67 -11.97 -7.50 11.04
CA ALA A 67 -12.76 -8.72 11.17
C ALA A 67 -13.22 -8.95 12.64
N ALA A 68 -12.31 -8.74 13.61
CA ALA A 68 -12.62 -8.88 15.03
C ALA A 68 -13.73 -7.91 15.49
N ARG A 69 -13.69 -6.65 15.04
CA ARG A 69 -14.72 -5.63 15.36
C ARG A 69 -16.07 -5.87 14.68
N ARG A 70 -16.14 -6.73 13.66
CA ARG A 70 -17.40 -7.03 12.95
C ARG A 70 -18.17 -8.19 13.60
N ASN A 71 -17.49 -8.97 14.44
CA ASN A 71 -18.02 -10.14 15.15
C ASN A 71 -18.27 -9.88 16.65
N SER A 72 -18.18 -8.61 17.09
CA SER A 72 -18.38 -8.15 18.46
C SER A 72 -19.61 -7.28 18.60
#